data_AF-A0A961X8B5-F1
#
_entry.id   AF-A0A961X8B5-F1
#
_cell.length_a   1.000
_cell.length_b   1.000
_cell.length_c   1.000
_cell.angle_alpha   90.00
_cell.angle_beta   90.00
_cell.angle_gamma   90.00
#
_symmetry.space_group_name_H-M   'P 1'
#
loop_
_entity.id
_entity.type
_entity.pdbx_description
1 polymer ?
#
loop_
_entity_poly.entity_id
_entity_poly.type
_entity_poly.pdbx_seq_one_letter_code
_entity_poly.pdbx_strand_id
1 'polypeptide(L)'
;FVSTMFGSAIDTVIFFGIAFAPVFAGIDAAFGMEDGSLGFPASLFGVEMPLYASLALGDFMVKIMIGVAALLPYAGFLKWTDNLKTA
;
A
#
# COMPACT_ATOMS: atom_id res chain seq x y z
N PHE A 1 -0.24 3.78 -15.26
CA PHE A 1 -0.50 2.41 -14.77
C PHE A 1 0.78 1.71 -14.32
N VAL A 2 1.77 1.50 -15.19
CA VAL A 2 3.04 0.83 -14.80
C VAL A 2 3.72 1.56 -13.64
N SER A 3 3.88 2.88 -13.71
CA SER A 3 4.42 3.69 -12.62
C SER A 3 3.61 3.59 -11.32
N THR A 4 2.28 3.52 -11.41
CA THR A 4 1.37 3.34 -10.26
C THR A 4 1.60 2.00 -9.57
N MET A 5 1.77 0.91 -10.33
CA MET A 5 2.03 -0.42 -9.78
C MET A 5 3.39 -0.48 -9.08
N PHE A 6 4.45 -0.01 -9.74
CA PHE A 6 5.80 -0.03 -9.15
C PHE A 6 5.91 0.92 -7.96
N GLY A 7 5.34 2.12 -8.06
CA GLY A 7 5.32 3.08 -6.95
C GLY A 7 4.59 2.52 -5.74
N SER A 8 3.41 1.91 -5.93
CA SER A 8 2.66 1.25 -4.86
C SER A 8 3.43 0.08 -4.23
N ALA A 9 4.09 -0.75 -5.04
CA ALA A 9 4.85 -1.89 -4.54
C ALA A 9 6.07 -1.45 -3.72
N ILE A 10 6.84 -0.49 -4.23
CA ILE A 10 8.02 0.05 -3.56
C ILE A 10 7.62 0.74 -2.26
N ASP A 11 6.56 1.56 -2.28
CA ASP A 11 6.07 2.26 -1.10
C ASP A 11 5.63 1.28 0.00
N THR A 12 4.84 0.25 -0.35
CA THR A 12 4.42 -0.77 0.63
C THR A 12 5.62 -1.55 1.19
N VAL A 13 6.58 -1.98 0.36
CA VAL A 13 7.76 -2.74 0.83
C VAL A 13 8.63 -1.89 1.76
N ILE A 14 8.89 -0.64 1.41
CA ILE A 14 9.73 0.25 2.22
C ILE A 14 9.01 0.61 3.52
N PHE A 15 7.73 0.98 3.44
CA PHE A 15 6.94 1.38 4.61
C PHE A 15 6.81 0.23 5.61
N PHE A 16 6.32 -0.93 5.20
CA PHE A 16 6.15 -2.07 6.10
C PHE A 16 7.48 -2.70 6.50
N GLY A 17 8.49 -2.67 5.62
CA GLY A 17 9.83 -3.13 5.94
C GLY A 17 10.49 -2.33 7.07
N ILE A 18 10.28 -1.01 7.10
CA ILE A 18 10.79 -0.14 8.17
C ILE A 18 9.90 -0.21 9.41
N ALA A 19 8.58 -0.12 9.25
CA ALA A 19 7.62 -0.06 10.35
C ALA A 19 7.64 -1.33 11.25
N PHE A 20 7.98 -2.49 10.67
CA PHE A 20 8.04 -3.76 11.39
C PHE A 20 9.46 -4.29 11.57
N ALA A 21 10.49 -3.46 11.33
CA ALA A 21 11.88 -3.90 11.50
C ALA A 21 12.22 -4.12 12.99
N PRO A 22 12.88 -5.24 13.35
CA PRO A 22 13.22 -5.55 14.75
C PRO A 22 14.12 -4.51 15.43
N VAL A 23 14.89 -3.77 14.63
CA VAL A 23 15.76 -2.69 15.12
C VAL A 23 14.96 -1.56 15.80
N PHE A 24 13.69 -1.39 15.43
CA PHE A 24 12.81 -0.38 15.98
C PHE A 24 11.88 -0.89 17.11
N ALA A 25 12.01 -2.15 17.53
CA ALA A 25 11.19 -2.73 18.62
C ALA A 25 11.30 -1.93 19.95
N GLY A 26 12.44 -1.24 20.16
CA GLY A 26 12.62 -0.36 21.32
C GLY A 26 11.67 0.85 21.34
N ILE A 27 11.11 1.25 20.20
CA ILE A 27 10.10 2.32 20.12
C ILE A 27 8.78 1.82 20.71
N ASP A 28 8.35 0.62 20.39
CA ASP A 28 7.12 0.03 20.93
C ASP A 28 7.20 -0.10 22.46
N ALA A 29 8.35 -0.57 22.95
CA ALA A 29 8.62 -0.63 24.40
C ALA A 29 8.61 0.75 25.08
N ALA A 30 9.10 1.80 24.41
CA ALA A 30 9.09 3.16 24.94
C ALA A 30 7.66 3.73 25.11
N PHE A 31 6.72 3.30 24.26
CA PHE A 31 5.30 3.65 24.37
C PHE A 31 4.47 2.65 25.19
N GLY A 32 5.11 1.62 25.76
CA GLY A 32 4.43 0.58 26.54
C GLY A 32 3.54 -0.34 25.69
N MET A 33 3.77 -0.40 24.38
CA MET A 33 3.09 -1.31 23.47
C MET A 33 3.86 -2.63 23.36
N GLU A 34 3.15 -3.70 22.98
CA GLU A 34 3.80 -4.96 22.62
C GLU A 34 4.65 -4.78 21.36
N ASP A 35 5.73 -5.55 21.25
CA ASP A 35 6.66 -5.51 20.12
C ASP A 35 5.93 -5.86 18.82
N GLY A 36 5.65 -4.83 18.02
CA GLY A 36 4.94 -4.95 16.75
C GLY A 36 5.74 -5.71 15.70
N SER A 37 7.07 -5.82 15.85
CA SER A 37 7.93 -6.61 14.97
C SER A 37 7.68 -8.11 15.10
N LEU A 38 7.11 -8.56 16.23
CA LEU A 38 6.69 -9.94 16.40
C LEU A 38 5.46 -10.23 15.55
N GLY A 39 5.49 -11.36 14.85
CA GLY A 39 4.40 -11.78 13.98
C GLY A 39 3.15 -12.16 14.76
N PHE A 40 2.30 -11.18 15.09
CA PHE A 40 0.96 -11.46 15.58
C PHE A 40 0.17 -12.23 14.52
N PRO A 41 -0.53 -13.32 14.87
CA PRO A 41 -1.33 -14.05 13.90
C PRO A 41 -2.50 -13.18 13.42
N ALA A 42 -2.60 -12.99 12.11
CA ALA A 42 -3.70 -12.32 11.45
C ALA A 42 -4.27 -13.21 10.34
N SER A 43 -5.53 -13.00 9.99
CA SER A 43 -6.16 -13.70 8.87
C SER A 43 -6.50 -12.71 7.77
N LEU A 44 -6.00 -12.96 6.56
CA LEU A 44 -6.41 -12.24 5.36
C LEU A 44 -7.21 -13.21 4.49
N PHE A 45 -8.49 -12.92 4.27
CA PHE A 45 -9.41 -13.78 3.51
C PHE A 45 -9.45 -15.25 3.98
N GLY A 46 -9.25 -15.50 5.28
CA GLY A 46 -9.24 -16.85 5.85
C GLY A 46 -7.87 -17.54 5.82
N VAL A 47 -6.84 -16.91 5.23
CA VAL A 47 -5.45 -17.40 5.26
C VAL A 47 -4.73 -16.79 6.46
N GLU A 48 -4.23 -17.64 7.36
CA GLU A 48 -3.38 -17.18 8.47
C GLU A 48 -2.01 -16.73 7.97
N MET A 49 -1.60 -15.53 8.37
CA MET A 49 -0.31 -14.94 8.05
C MET A 49 0.12 -13.96 9.15
N PRO A 50 1.40 -13.54 9.17
CA PRO A 50 1.84 -12.49 10.09
C PRO A 50 1.06 -11.19 9.88
N LEU A 51 0.76 -10.48 10.98
CA LEU A 51 0.01 -9.23 10.98
C LEU A 51 0.55 -8.20 9.98
N TYR A 52 1.88 -8.00 9.96
CA TYR A 52 2.51 -7.06 9.04
C TYR A 52 2.27 -7.41 7.57
N ALA A 53 2.26 -8.70 7.24
CA ALA A 53 2.04 -9.17 5.87
C ALA A 53 0.57 -8.99 5.46
N SER A 54 -0.35 -9.24 6.38
CA SER A 54 -1.78 -9.00 6.17
C SER A 54 -2.08 -7.51 5.93
N LEU A 55 -1.49 -6.65 6.75
CA LEU A 55 -1.64 -5.19 6.62
C LEU A 55 -0.98 -4.67 5.34
N ALA A 56 0.22 -5.16 5.00
CA ALA A 56 0.93 -4.78 3.77
C ALA A 56 0.13 -5.15 2.50
N LEU A 57 -0.45 -6.35 2.48
CA LEU A 57 -1.33 -6.77 1.38
C LEU A 57 -2.59 -5.92 1.32
N GLY A 58 -3.22 -5.63 2.45
CA GLY A 58 -4.39 -4.76 2.52
C GLY A 58 -4.12 -3.36 1.97
N ASP A 59 -3.03 -2.73 2.43
CA ASP A 59 -2.58 -1.42 1.97
C ASP A 59 -2.28 -1.40 0.46
N PHE A 60 -1.56 -2.42 -0.05
CA PHE A 60 -1.24 -2.53 -1.47
C PHE A 60 -2.50 -2.64 -2.35
N MET A 61 -3.48 -3.45 -1.93
CA MET A 61 -4.74 -3.59 -2.67
C MET A 61 -5.51 -2.28 -2.74
N VAL A 62 -5.59 -1.56 -1.62
CA VAL A 62 -6.27 -0.25 -1.57
C VAL A 62 -5.54 0.78 -2.43
N LYS A 63 -4.20 0.82 -2.40
CA LYS A 63 -3.40 1.72 -3.25
C LYS A 63 -3.60 1.48 -4.73
N ILE A 64 -3.68 0.21 -5.17
CA ILE A 64 -3.98 -0.10 -6.57
C ILE A 64 -5.39 0.35 -6.92
N MET A 65 -6.40 0.04 -6.10
CA MET A 65 -7.79 0.45 -6.35
C MET A 65 -7.91 1.97 -6.49
N ILE A 66 -7.32 2.71 -5.55
CA ILE A 66 -7.31 4.18 -5.59
C ILE A 66 -6.53 4.69 -6.80
N GLY A 67 -5.37 4.10 -7.10
CA GLY A 67 -4.56 4.47 -8.24
C GLY A 67 -5.32 4.30 -9.57
N VAL A 68 -6.03 3.20 -9.75
CA VAL A 68 -6.88 2.96 -10.93
C VAL A 68 -8.05 3.93 -10.97
N ALA A 69 -8.74 4.13 -9.84
CA ALA A 69 -9.86 5.08 -9.77
C ALA A 69 -9.42 6.52 -10.12
N ALA A 70 -8.24 6.94 -9.68
CA ALA A 70 -7.66 8.25 -9.98
C ALA A 70 -7.24 8.40 -11.45
N LEU A 71 -6.95 7.30 -12.16
CA LEU A 71 -6.60 7.30 -13.59
C LEU A 71 -7.80 7.52 -14.51
N LEU A 72 -9.02 7.19 -14.07
CA LEU A 72 -10.26 7.36 -14.86
C LEU A 72 -10.51 8.82 -15.31
N PRO A 73 -10.50 9.84 -14.42
CA PRO A 73 -10.72 11.23 -14.84
C PRO A 73 -9.61 11.74 -15.75
N TYR A 74 -8.36 11.31 -15.53
CA TYR A 74 -7.23 11.70 -16.38
C TYR A 74 -7.41 11.22 -17.83
N ALA A 75 -7.83 9.97 -18.00
CA ALA A 75 -8.15 9.42 -19.33
C ALA A 75 -9.31 10.16 -20.01
N GLY A 76 -10.33 10.54 -19.24
CA GLY A 76 -11.45 11.36 -19.75
C GLY A 76 -10.99 12.74 -20.22
N PHE A 77 -10.15 13.41 -19.43
CA PHE A 77 -9.64 14.74 -19.75
C PHE A 77 -8.74 14.76 -21.01
N LEU A 78 -7.84 13.78 -21.14
CA LEU A 78 -7.02 13.62 -22.35
C LEU A 78 -7.88 13.48 -23.60
N LYS A 79 -8.87 12.57 -23.55
CA LYS A 79 -9.77 12.32 -24.68
C LYS A 79 -10.60 13.56 -25.05
N TRP A 80 -11.04 14.34 -24.07
CA TRP A 80 -11.73 15.60 -24.31
C TRP A 80 -10.82 16.60 -25.04
N THR A 81 -9.57 16.72 -24.59
CA THR A 81 -8.59 17.64 -25.20
C THR A 81 -8.24 17.25 -26.63
N ASP A 82 -8.18 15.95 -26.93
CA ASP A 82 -7.91 15.45 -28.29
C ASP A 82 -9.06 15.79 -29.26
N ASN A 83 -10.32 15.67 -28.81
CA ASN A 83 -11.48 16.03 -29.65
C ASN A 83 -11.50 17.53 -30.01
N LEU A 84 -10.97 18.41 -29.15
CA LEU A 84 -10.88 19.84 -29.42
C LEU A 84 -9.83 20.19 -30.48
N LYS A 85 -8.80 19.35 -30.66
CA LYS A 85 -7.75 19.59 -31.68
C LYS A 85 -8.17 19.14 -33.08
N THR A 86 -9.17 18.27 -33.16
CA THR A 86 -9.70 17.71 -34.42
C THR A 86 -10.93 18.46 -34.95
N ALA A 87 -11.49 19.39 -34.19
CA ALA A 87 -12.62 20.25 -34.56
C ALA A 87 -12.13 21.62 -35.08
#